data_AF-A0A7C5S5E1-F1
#
_entry.id   AF-A0A7C5S5E1-F1
#
_cell.length_a   1.000
_cell.length_b   1.000
_cell.length_c   1.000
_cell.angle_alpha   90.00
_cell.angle_beta   90.00
_cell.angle_gamma   90.00
#
_symmetry.space_group_name_H-M   'P 1'
#
loop_
_entity.id
_entity.type
_entity.pdbx_description
1 polymer ?
#
loop_
_entity_poly.entity_id
_entity_poly.type
_entity_poly.pdbx_seq_one_letter_code
_entity_poly.pdbx_strand_id
1 'polypeptide(L)'
;MFNMGYKKAILNDTNPHIIQLYKEIQVGKITPQIVKNYLIKEGEELRNAGDNGYDHFRLIKNRFNENPNSLDFIFLSRAGFNGMMRFNKKGQWNIPFCKKPE
;
A
#
# COMPACT_ATOMS: atom_id res chain seq x y z
N MET A 1 -13.83 -13.04 8.27
CA MET A 1 -14.95 -12.44 7.52
C MET A 1 -15.10 -13.00 6.10
N PHE A 2 -14.02 -13.13 5.31
CA PHE A 2 -14.10 -13.74 3.95
C PHE A 2 -14.57 -15.21 3.91
N ASN A 3 -14.57 -15.93 5.04
CA ASN A 3 -14.95 -17.34 5.14
C ASN A 3 -16.33 -17.58 5.79
N MET A 4 -17.17 -16.55 5.94
CA MET A 4 -18.47 -16.68 6.66
C MET A 4 -19.68 -16.95 5.75
N GLY A 5 -19.51 -17.13 4.44
CA GLY A 5 -20.59 -17.59 3.54
C GLY A 5 -21.75 -16.62 3.28
N TYR A 6 -21.72 -15.41 3.86
CA TYR A 6 -22.76 -14.40 3.63
C TYR A 6 -22.64 -13.75 2.24
N LYS A 7 -23.77 -13.62 1.53
CA LYS A 7 -23.83 -12.98 0.19
C LYS A 7 -23.67 -11.46 0.23
N LYS A 8 -23.96 -10.83 1.36
CA LYS A 8 -23.81 -9.38 1.60
C LYS A 8 -23.27 -9.17 3.01
N ALA A 9 -22.32 -8.27 3.15
CA ALA A 9 -21.74 -7.88 4.43
C ALA A 9 -21.49 -6.37 4.43
N ILE A 10 -21.70 -5.74 5.58
CA ILE A 10 -21.30 -4.35 5.81
C ILE A 10 -19.90 -4.40 6.44
N LEU A 11 -18.95 -3.76 5.78
CA LEU A 11 -17.55 -3.65 6.22
C LEU A 11 -17.31 -2.18 6.57
N ASN A 12 -16.82 -1.93 7.78
CA ASN A 12 -16.40 -0.61 8.22
C ASN A 12 -14.95 -0.66 8.70
N ASP A 13 -14.21 0.38 8.37
CA ASP A 13 -12.87 0.64 8.90
C ASP A 13 -12.75 2.14 9.17
N THR A 14 -11.92 2.52 10.13
CA THR A 14 -11.62 3.94 10.39
C THR A 14 -10.66 4.53 9.36
N ASN A 15 -9.92 3.69 8.64
CA ASN A 15 -8.93 4.10 7.66
C ASN A 15 -9.57 4.33 6.28
N PRO A 16 -9.65 5.58 5.78
CA PRO A 16 -10.28 5.88 4.50
C PRO A 16 -9.56 5.23 3.31
N HIS A 17 -8.25 4.97 3.41
CA HIS A 17 -7.47 4.34 2.34
C HIS A 17 -7.82 2.85 2.17
N ILE A 18 -8.09 2.16 3.27
CA ILE A 18 -8.53 0.75 3.23
C ILE A 18 -9.93 0.67 2.61
N ILE A 19 -10.85 1.56 3.03
CA ILE A 19 -12.18 1.64 2.44
C ILE A 19 -12.09 1.91 0.93
N GLN A 20 -11.25 2.86 0.52
CA GLN A 20 -11.05 3.21 -0.88
C GLN A 20 -10.51 2.03 -1.68
N LEU A 21 -9.49 1.32 -1.16
CA LEU A 21 -8.94 0.12 -1.77
C LEU A 21 -10.03 -0.93 -2.02
N TYR A 22 -10.85 -1.25 -1.01
CA TYR A 22 -11.92 -2.23 -1.17
C TYR A 22 -12.98 -1.79 -2.19
N LYS A 23 -13.36 -0.51 -2.20
CA LYS A 23 -14.27 0.05 -3.20
C LYS A 23 -13.70 -0.08 -4.61
N GLU A 24 -12.43 0.21 -4.80
CA GLU A 24 -11.76 0.13 -6.11
C GLU A 24 -11.61 -1.31 -6.60
N ILE A 25 -11.36 -2.26 -5.69
CA ILE A 25 -11.42 -3.69 -6.00
C ILE A 25 -12.84 -4.08 -6.42
N GLN A 26 -13.85 -3.63 -5.68
CA GLN A 26 -15.26 -3.96 -5.95
C GLN A 26 -15.73 -3.48 -7.33
N VAL A 27 -15.28 -2.31 -7.78
CA VAL A 27 -15.63 -1.76 -9.11
C VAL A 27 -14.66 -2.21 -10.22
N GLY A 28 -13.70 -3.09 -9.92
CA GLY A 28 -12.73 -3.61 -10.89
C GLY A 28 -11.65 -2.62 -11.33
N LYS A 29 -11.51 -1.46 -10.67
CA LYS A 29 -10.41 -0.51 -10.91
C LYS A 29 -9.07 -1.08 -10.47
N ILE A 30 -9.06 -1.85 -9.40
CA ILE A 30 -7.88 -2.58 -8.91
C ILE A 30 -8.09 -4.07 -9.16
N THR A 31 -7.21 -4.65 -9.95
CA THR A 31 -7.21 -6.09 -10.26
C THR A 31 -5.89 -6.73 -9.84
N PRO A 32 -5.86 -8.06 -9.59
CA PRO A 32 -4.63 -8.76 -9.25
C PRO A 32 -3.52 -8.55 -10.28
N GLN A 33 -3.86 -8.44 -11.57
CA GLN A 33 -2.90 -8.23 -12.64
C GLN A 33 -2.27 -6.83 -12.57
N ILE A 34 -3.08 -5.79 -12.34
CA ILE A 34 -2.58 -4.41 -12.19
C ILE A 34 -1.65 -4.33 -10.98
N VAL A 35 -2.09 -4.89 -9.84
CA VAL A 35 -1.28 -4.90 -8.61
C VAL A 35 0.04 -5.66 -8.82
N LYS A 36 0.01 -6.82 -9.47
CA LYS A 36 1.21 -7.61 -9.76
C LYS A 36 2.19 -6.82 -10.63
N ASN A 37 1.73 -6.26 -11.75
CA ASN A 37 2.58 -5.49 -12.65
C ASN A 37 3.19 -4.28 -11.96
N TYR A 38 2.37 -3.58 -11.16
CA TYR A 38 2.81 -2.44 -10.37
C TYR A 38 3.88 -2.82 -9.35
N LEU A 39 3.65 -3.88 -8.56
CA LEU A 39 4.61 -4.35 -7.55
C LEU A 39 5.92 -4.86 -8.16
N ILE A 40 5.89 -5.51 -9.32
CA ILE A 40 7.12 -5.93 -10.02
C ILE A 40 7.92 -4.70 -10.43
N LYS A 41 7.28 -3.75 -11.11
CA LYS A 41 7.93 -2.52 -11.57
C LYS A 41 8.54 -1.74 -10.39
N GLU A 42 7.75 -1.42 -9.39
CA GLU A 42 8.21 -0.64 -8.24
C GLU A 42 9.21 -1.42 -7.36
N GLY A 43 9.13 -2.76 -7.36
CA GLY A 43 10.09 -3.62 -6.69
C GLY A 43 11.45 -3.66 -7.38
N GLU A 44 11.49 -3.61 -8.71
CA GLU A 44 12.73 -3.49 -9.49
C GLU A 44 13.38 -2.11 -9.26
N GLU A 45 12.60 -1.04 -9.31
CA GLU A 45 13.06 0.32 -8.98
C GLU A 45 13.59 0.39 -7.54
N LEU A 46 12.88 -0.20 -6.58
CA LEU A 46 13.33 -0.29 -5.19
C LEU A 46 14.67 -1.00 -5.07
N ARG A 47 14.89 -2.09 -5.83
CA ARG A 47 16.14 -2.86 -5.80
C ARG A 47 17.32 -2.10 -6.41
N ASN A 48 17.06 -1.30 -7.44
CA ASN A 48 18.10 -0.55 -8.17
C ASN A 48 18.35 0.85 -7.58
N ALA A 49 17.51 1.31 -6.65
CA ALA A 49 17.59 2.65 -6.09
C ALA A 49 18.68 2.80 -5.01
N GLY A 50 19.13 4.05 -4.86
CA GLY A 50 20.14 4.46 -3.88
C GLY A 50 19.76 4.16 -2.43
N ASP A 51 20.79 4.07 -1.58
CA ASP A 51 20.68 3.75 -0.14
C ASP A 51 19.85 2.47 0.12
N ASN A 52 20.16 1.41 -0.65
CA ASN A 52 19.52 0.10 -0.58
C ASN A 52 17.99 0.17 -0.74
N GLY A 53 17.51 1.00 -1.67
CA GLY A 53 16.09 1.20 -1.94
C GLY A 53 15.39 2.25 -1.07
N TYR A 54 16.08 2.88 -0.13
CA TYR A 54 15.47 3.89 0.75
C TYR A 54 14.94 5.10 -0.05
N ASP A 55 15.68 5.54 -1.06
CA ASP A 55 15.30 6.70 -1.88
C ASP A 55 13.98 6.48 -2.61
N HIS A 56 13.82 5.31 -3.23
CA HIS A 56 12.60 4.95 -3.94
C HIS A 56 11.41 4.77 -2.98
N PHE A 57 11.62 4.10 -1.85
CA PHE A 57 10.58 3.99 -0.82
C PHE A 57 10.10 5.37 -0.33
N ARG A 58 11.02 6.31 -0.13
CA ARG A 58 10.69 7.68 0.27
C ARG A 58 9.91 8.42 -0.82
N LEU A 59 10.28 8.21 -2.09
CA LEU A 59 9.57 8.74 -3.25
C LEU A 59 8.10 8.29 -3.28
N ILE A 60 7.86 6.98 -3.17
CA ILE A 60 6.49 6.43 -3.15
C ILE A 60 5.71 6.90 -1.92
N LYS A 61 6.36 6.96 -0.75
CA LYS A 61 5.72 7.48 0.47
C LYS A 61 5.30 8.94 0.31
N ASN A 62 6.15 9.79 -0.27
CA ASN A 62 5.82 11.20 -0.49
C ASN A 62 4.68 11.33 -1.51
N ARG A 63 4.74 10.59 -2.62
CA ARG A 63 3.67 10.55 -3.63
C ARG A 63 2.33 10.16 -3.01
N PHE A 64 2.32 9.13 -2.15
CA PHE A 64 1.12 8.71 -1.45
C PHE A 64 0.60 9.77 -0.45
N ASN A 65 1.49 10.47 0.25
CA ASN A 65 1.10 11.52 1.20
C ASN A 65 0.54 12.78 0.50
N GLU A 66 0.99 13.07 -0.71
CA GLU A 66 0.49 14.18 -1.53
C GLU A 66 -0.79 13.81 -2.28
N ASN A 67 -0.81 12.62 -2.89
CA ASN A 67 -1.94 12.10 -3.66
C ASN A 67 -2.19 10.61 -3.32
N PRO A 68 -2.99 10.33 -2.27
CA PRO A 68 -3.23 8.98 -1.81
C PRO A 68 -3.90 8.12 -2.88
N ASN A 69 -3.31 6.96 -3.17
CA ASN A 69 -3.86 5.99 -4.11
C ASN A 69 -3.65 4.55 -3.60
N SER A 70 -4.50 3.65 -4.11
CA SER A 70 -4.54 2.26 -3.65
C SER A 70 -3.30 1.44 -4.03
N LEU A 71 -2.65 1.75 -5.16
CA LEU A 71 -1.47 1.01 -5.62
C LEU A 71 -0.27 1.29 -4.72
N ASP A 72 -0.01 2.57 -4.43
CA ASP A 72 1.02 3.01 -3.50
C ASP A 72 0.75 2.48 -2.10
N PHE A 73 -0.50 2.48 -1.67
CA PHE A 73 -0.90 1.90 -0.40
C PHE A 73 -0.54 0.40 -0.30
N ILE A 74 -0.80 -0.39 -1.35
CA ILE A 74 -0.43 -1.81 -1.40
C ILE A 74 1.10 -1.96 -1.39
N PHE A 75 1.83 -1.14 -2.16
CA PHE A 75 3.29 -1.20 -2.17
C PHE A 75 3.89 -0.85 -0.81
N LEU A 76 3.45 0.24 -0.19
CA LEU A 76 3.95 0.68 1.13
C LEU A 76 3.61 -0.32 2.23
N SER A 77 2.45 -0.97 2.18
CA SER A 77 2.11 -2.04 3.12
C SER A 77 2.96 -3.29 2.92
N ARG A 78 3.48 -3.55 1.72
CA ARG A 78 4.36 -4.70 1.44
C ARG A 78 5.85 -4.42 1.68
N ALA A 79 6.29 -3.19 1.39
CA ALA A 79 7.68 -2.74 1.54
C ALA A 79 7.98 -2.12 2.91
N GLY A 80 6.95 -1.72 3.66
CA GLY A 80 7.06 -1.15 4.99
C GLY A 80 7.44 -2.17 6.08
N PHE A 81 7.80 -1.67 7.25
CA PHE A 81 8.19 -2.49 8.40
C PHE A 81 7.06 -3.42 8.86
N ASN A 82 7.25 -4.73 8.67
CA ASN A 82 6.33 -5.81 9.09
C ASN A 82 4.86 -5.64 8.65
N GLY A 83 4.61 -4.97 7.53
CA GLY A 83 3.24 -4.69 7.08
C GLY A 83 2.43 -3.80 8.03
N MET A 84 3.09 -3.12 8.97
CA MET A 84 2.43 -2.12 9.79
C MET A 84 1.95 -0.97 8.91
N MET A 85 0.84 -0.39 9.29
CA MET A 85 0.26 0.81 8.67
C MET A 85 0.02 1.84 9.77
N ARG A 86 0.71 2.98 9.71
CA ARG A 86 0.65 4.02 10.74
C ARG A 86 0.56 5.37 10.08
N PHE A 87 -0.51 6.06 10.40
CA PHE A 87 -0.81 7.40 9.93
C PHE A 87 -0.65 8.38 11.09
N ASN A 88 -0.13 9.57 10.81
CA ASN A 88 -0.11 10.65 11.80
C ASN A 88 -1.51 11.29 11.93
N LYS A 89 -1.69 12.23 12.87
CA LYS A 89 -2.97 12.97 13.03
C LYS A 89 -3.41 13.75 11.79
N LYS A 90 -2.50 14.00 10.84
CA LYS A 90 -2.76 14.65 9.55
C LYS A 90 -3.13 13.65 8.44
N GLY A 91 -3.27 12.35 8.76
CA GLY A 91 -3.59 11.31 7.78
C GLY A 91 -2.41 10.89 6.89
N GLN A 92 -1.17 11.27 7.24
CA GLN A 92 0.01 10.96 6.42
C GLN A 92 0.73 9.71 6.93
N TRP A 93 1.21 8.90 6.00
CA TRP A 93 1.99 7.70 6.26
C TRP A 93 3.32 8.03 6.95
N ASN A 94 3.53 7.47 8.14
CA ASN A 94 4.67 7.78 9.01
C ASN A 94 5.45 6.54 9.46
N ILE A 95 5.53 5.52 8.60
CA ILE A 95 6.35 4.33 8.87
C ILE A 95 7.70 4.46 8.18
N PRO A 96 8.81 4.22 8.90
CA PRO A 96 10.14 4.20 8.32
C PRO A 96 10.32 2.96 7.42
N PHE A 97 11.19 3.09 6.42
CA PHE A 97 11.58 1.96 5.58
C PHE A 97 12.24 0.88 6.44
N CYS A 98 11.82 -0.37 6.27
CA CYS A 98 12.47 -1.50 6.91
C CYS A 98 13.55 -2.02 5.97
N LYS A 99 14.81 -1.73 6.30
CA LYS A 99 15.92 -2.48 5.73
C LYS A 99 15.76 -3.91 6.24
N LYS A 100 15.30 -4.84 5.40
CA LYS A 100 15.44 -6.26 5.71
C LYS A 100 16.95 -6.52 5.76
N PRO A 101 17.52 -6.90 6.92
CA PRO A 101 18.88 -7.39 6.93
C PRO A 101 18.91 -8.65 6.05
N GLU A 102 19.96 -8.76 5.24
CA GLU A 102 20.27 -10.00 4.51
C GLU A 102 20.31 -11.21 5.45
#